data_AF-A0A966HEA4-F1
#
_entry.id   AF-A0A966HEA4-F1
#
_cell.length_a   1.000
_cell.length_b   1.000
_cell.length_c   1.000
_cell.angle_alpha   90.00
_cell.angle_beta   90.00
_cell.angle_gamma   90.00
#
_symmetry.space_group_name_H-M   'P 1'
#
loop_
_entity.id
_entity.type
_entity.pdbx_description
1 polymer ?
#
loop_
_entity_poly.entity_id
_entity_poly.type
_entity_poly.pdbx_seq_one_letter_code
_entity_poly.pdbx_strand_id
1 'polypeptide(L)'
;MSYLRCVKASIKPLAFLLRHHEKLDTQGVVCYHIVVSKHISASKIPENLSRLRKSLRYTQKEFAKMAGLNSNYYAKVERGDSVPSLKTLYQIAKALEVSITDIVGF
;
A
#
# COMPACT_ATOMS: atom_id res chain seq x y z
N MET A 1 -48.56 -19.11 -5.45
CA MET A 1 -48.24 -19.21 -6.89
C MET A 1 -46.90 -18.55 -7.13
N SER A 2 -45.99 -19.34 -7.72
CA SER A 2 -44.62 -19.08 -8.17
C SER A 2 -44.44 -17.70 -8.83
N TYR A 3 -43.28 -17.04 -8.77
CA TYR A 3 -42.01 -17.48 -9.34
C TYR A 3 -40.79 -16.78 -8.70
N LEU A 4 -39.69 -17.53 -8.60
CA LEU A 4 -38.36 -17.05 -8.23
C LEU A 4 -37.80 -16.06 -9.25
N ARG A 5 -37.03 -15.08 -8.77
CA ARG A 5 -35.75 -14.70 -9.41
C ARG A 5 -34.73 -14.29 -8.34
N CYS A 6 -33.74 -15.15 -8.14
CA CYS A 6 -32.57 -14.92 -7.31
C CYS A 6 -31.58 -14.06 -8.09
N VAL A 7 -31.34 -12.81 -7.68
CA VAL A 7 -30.20 -12.02 -8.15
C VAL A 7 -29.25 -11.84 -6.98
N LYS A 8 -28.12 -12.55 -7.00
CA LYS A 8 -27.01 -12.32 -6.07
C LYS A 8 -26.39 -10.96 -6.37
N ALA A 9 -26.90 -9.90 -5.75
CA ALA A 9 -26.25 -8.60 -5.68
C ALA A 9 -25.65 -8.43 -4.28
N SER A 10 -24.39 -8.86 -4.11
CA SER A 10 -23.60 -8.53 -2.92
C SER A 10 -22.86 -7.23 -3.15
N ILE A 11 -23.59 -6.11 -3.07
CA ILE A 11 -22.99 -4.78 -2.88
C ILE A 11 -23.88 -4.11 -1.83
N LYS A 12 -23.46 -4.19 -0.56
CA LYS A 12 -24.15 -3.45 0.51
C LYS A 12 -23.80 -1.96 0.41
N PRO A 13 -24.78 -1.07 0.67
CA PRO A 13 -24.79 0.27 0.14
C PRO A 13 -24.35 1.33 1.16
N LEU A 14 -24.14 2.51 0.61
CA LEU A 14 -23.92 3.83 1.19
C LEU A 14 -24.86 4.15 2.37
N ALA A 15 -24.32 4.15 3.60
CA ALA A 15 -24.85 4.86 4.76
C ALA A 15 -23.62 5.55 5.40
N PHE A 16 -23.40 6.87 5.38
CA PHE A 16 -24.32 8.00 5.53
C PHE A 16 -25.24 7.81 6.74
N LEU A 17 -24.73 8.11 7.95
CA LEU A 17 -25.23 9.21 8.79
C LEU A 17 -24.38 9.37 10.08
N LEU A 18 -23.70 10.52 10.13
CA LEU A 18 -23.44 11.37 11.29
C LEU A 18 -22.63 10.81 12.49
N ARG A 19 -21.33 11.09 12.47
CA ARG A 19 -20.73 11.88 13.56
C ARG A 19 -19.86 12.98 12.95
N HIS A 20 -20.43 14.18 12.91
CA HIS A 20 -19.67 15.41 12.79
C HIS A 20 -18.85 15.58 14.07
N HIS A 21 -17.54 15.44 13.96
CA HIS A 21 -16.62 16.38 14.59
C HIS A 21 -15.49 16.60 13.60
N GLU A 22 -15.76 17.54 12.69
CA GLU A 22 -14.71 18.23 11.96
C GLU A 22 -13.84 18.99 12.98
N LYS A 23 -12.69 18.39 13.30
CA LYS A 23 -11.46 19.12 13.62
C LYS A 23 -10.38 18.49 12.75
N LEU A 24 -10.13 19.13 11.62
CA LEU A 24 -8.91 18.94 10.84
C LEU A 24 -7.72 19.51 11.63
N ASP A 25 -6.57 18.89 11.38
CA ASP A 25 -5.20 19.28 11.73
C ASP A 25 -4.71 19.05 13.17
N THR A 26 -3.57 18.41 13.43
CA THR A 26 -2.64 17.56 12.65
C THR A 26 -1.92 16.70 13.70
N GLN A 27 -1.52 15.45 13.38
CA GLN A 27 -0.90 14.45 14.27
C GLN A 27 -1.86 13.53 15.05
N GLY A 28 -2.81 12.94 14.33
CA GLY A 28 -3.36 11.62 14.68
C GLY A 28 -2.33 10.53 14.39
N VAL A 29 -1.33 10.39 15.26
CA VAL A 29 -0.42 9.23 15.29
C VAL A 29 -1.23 7.98 15.62
N VAL A 30 -1.64 7.27 14.58
CA VAL A 30 -2.03 5.86 14.70
C VAL A 30 -0.80 5.12 15.21
N CYS A 31 -0.97 4.29 16.25
CA CYS A 31 0.09 3.55 16.91
C CYS A 31 0.82 2.59 15.94
N TYR A 32 1.78 3.10 15.16
CA TYR A 32 2.73 2.31 14.39
C TYR A 32 3.82 1.79 15.32
N HIS A 33 3.51 0.79 16.13
CA HIS A 33 4.53 0.05 16.85
C HIS A 33 5.03 -1.10 15.96
N ILE A 34 5.85 -0.79 14.95
CA ILE A 34 6.57 -1.80 14.16
C ILE A 34 8.04 -1.43 14.11
N VAL A 35 8.84 -2.35 14.63
CA VAL A 35 10.31 -2.32 14.73
C VAL A 35 10.91 -2.22 13.33
N VAL A 36 11.11 -1.01 12.82
CA VAL A 36 11.94 -0.77 11.64
C VAL A 36 13.32 -0.36 12.12
N SER A 37 14.24 -1.33 12.12
CA SER A 37 15.65 -1.12 12.42
C SER A 37 16.18 0.05 11.58
N LYS A 38 16.59 1.12 12.27
CA LYS A 38 17.34 2.25 11.70
C LYS A 38 18.54 1.71 10.95
N HIS A 39 18.58 1.90 9.62
CA HIS A 39 19.76 2.13 8.77
C HIS A 39 19.36 1.94 7.31
N ILE A 40 18.71 2.97 6.76
CA ILE A 40 18.39 3.10 5.35
C ILE A 40 19.48 3.98 4.70
N SER A 41 20.06 3.56 3.57
CA SER A 41 21.04 4.35 2.80
C SER A 41 20.55 4.53 1.37
N ALA A 42 20.75 5.69 0.76
CA ALA A 42 20.12 6.13 -0.49
C ALA A 42 20.31 5.21 -1.73
N SER A 43 21.32 4.33 -1.73
CA SER A 43 21.49 3.29 -2.75
C SER A 43 20.55 2.08 -2.60
N LYS A 44 19.63 2.11 -1.62
CA LYS A 44 18.87 0.94 -1.16
C LYS A 44 17.38 0.93 -1.50
N ILE A 45 16.90 1.67 -2.51
CA ILE A 45 15.45 1.64 -2.86
C ILE A 45 14.96 0.19 -3.07
N PRO A 46 15.64 -0.66 -3.88
CA PRO A 46 15.22 -2.05 -4.07
C PRO A 46 15.20 -2.85 -2.75
N GLU A 47 16.21 -2.71 -1.90
CA GLU A 47 16.31 -3.37 -0.61
C GLU A 47 15.25 -2.88 0.38
N ASN A 48 14.96 -1.58 0.39
CA ASN A 48 13.92 -0.97 1.23
C ASN A 48 12.55 -1.50 0.84
N LEU A 49 12.25 -1.56 -0.46
CA LEU A 49 11.02 -2.15 -0.96
C LEU A 49 10.90 -3.63 -0.57
N SER A 50 11.98 -4.40 -0.74
CA SER A 50 11.98 -5.81 -0.34
C SER A 50 11.76 -5.98 1.16
N ARG A 51 12.42 -5.16 1.99
CA ARG A 51 12.29 -5.17 3.45
C ARG A 51 10.87 -4.82 3.90
N LEU A 52 10.32 -3.71 3.39
CA LEU A 52 8.97 -3.24 3.71
C LEU A 52 7.88 -4.22 3.25
N ARG A 53 8.04 -4.79 2.05
CA ARG A 53 7.13 -5.86 1.58
C ARG A 53 7.20 -7.09 2.49
N LYS A 54 8.40 -7.53 2.86
CA LYS A 54 8.59 -8.71 3.73
C LYS A 54 8.02 -8.49 5.13
N SER A 55 8.05 -7.27 5.68
CA SER A 55 7.38 -6.99 6.96
C SER A 55 5.87 -7.18 6.90
N LEU A 56 5.25 -7.01 5.73
CA LEU A 56 3.84 -7.28 5.48
C LEU A 56 3.54 -8.75 5.09
N ARG A 57 4.58 -9.59 4.98
CA ARG A 57 4.48 -11.02 4.61
C ARG A 57 3.84 -11.31 3.25
N TYR A 58 3.86 -10.35 2.32
CA TYR A 58 3.39 -10.57 0.95
C TYR A 58 4.49 -11.11 0.04
N THR A 59 4.12 -11.98 -0.89
CA THR A 59 4.95 -12.28 -2.07
C THR A 59 5.01 -11.07 -3.02
N GLN A 60 5.97 -11.04 -3.96
CA GLN A 60 6.05 -9.98 -4.97
C GLN A 60 4.77 -9.89 -5.82
N LYS A 61 4.17 -11.05 -6.15
CA LYS A 61 2.95 -11.13 -6.95
C LYS A 61 1.74 -10.58 -6.20
N GLU A 62 1.57 -10.96 -4.93
CA GLU A 62 0.48 -10.47 -4.08
C GLU A 62 0.60 -8.97 -3.83
N PHE A 63 1.80 -8.50 -3.49
CA PHE A 63 2.04 -7.08 -3.27
C PHE A 63 1.75 -6.27 -4.54
N ALA A 64 2.24 -6.73 -5.70
CA ALA A 64 1.97 -6.04 -6.96
C ALA A 64 0.46 -5.95 -7.26
N LYS A 65 -0.30 -7.03 -7.02
CA LYS A 65 -1.74 -7.03 -7.19
C LYS A 65 -2.43 -6.04 -6.25
N MET A 66 -2.00 -5.98 -4.99
CA MET A 66 -2.49 -5.04 -3.98
C MET A 66 -2.17 -3.57 -4.36
N ALA A 67 -0.97 -3.32 -4.87
CA ALA A 67 -0.53 -2.00 -5.31
C ALA A 67 -1.09 -1.59 -6.69
N GLY A 68 -1.87 -2.45 -7.36
CA GLY A 68 -2.38 -2.18 -8.71
C GLY A 68 -1.30 -2.18 -9.79
N LEU A 69 -0.19 -2.88 -9.56
CA LEU A 69 0.97 -2.96 -10.45
C LEU A 69 1.06 -4.31 -11.16
N ASN A 70 1.72 -4.29 -12.32
CA ASN A 70 2.12 -5.52 -12.97
C ASN A 70 3.20 -6.25 -12.13
N SER A 71 3.00 -7.54 -11.86
CA SER A 71 3.91 -8.33 -11.02
C SER A 71 5.34 -8.41 -11.57
N ASN A 72 5.52 -8.54 -12.89
CA ASN A 72 6.84 -8.58 -13.51
C ASN A 72 7.54 -7.23 -13.40
N TYR A 73 6.79 -6.15 -13.55
CA TYR A 73 7.31 -4.80 -13.39
C TYR A 73 7.74 -4.53 -11.95
N TYR A 74 6.90 -4.84 -10.96
CA TYR A 74 7.25 -4.68 -9.56
C TYR A 74 8.49 -5.51 -9.19
N ALA A 75 8.60 -6.75 -9.70
CA ALA A 75 9.77 -7.58 -9.48
C ALA A 75 11.06 -6.98 -10.08
N LYS A 76 10.99 -6.32 -11.25
CA LYS A 76 12.12 -5.58 -11.83
C LYS A 76 12.52 -4.39 -10.96
N VAL A 77 11.54 -3.63 -10.46
CA VAL A 77 11.77 -2.51 -9.54
C VAL A 77 12.46 -2.97 -8.25
N GLU A 78 11.98 -4.06 -7.66
CA GLU A 78 12.55 -4.61 -6.41
C GLU A 78 13.94 -5.24 -6.60
N ARG A 79 14.34 -5.60 -7.83
CA ARG A 79 15.71 -6.05 -8.13
C ARG A 79 16.65 -4.91 -8.55
N GLY A 80 16.13 -3.71 -8.77
CA GLY A 80 16.89 -2.58 -9.32
C GLY A 80 17.04 -2.60 -10.85
N ASP A 81 16.40 -3.54 -11.56
CA ASP A 81 16.42 -3.63 -13.02
C ASP A 81 15.63 -2.49 -13.70
N SER A 82 14.81 -1.77 -12.95
CA SER A 82 13.97 -0.69 -13.47
C SER A 82 13.71 0.37 -12.41
N VAL A 83 13.83 1.63 -12.79
CA VAL A 83 13.52 2.77 -11.93
C VAL A 83 12.02 3.09 -12.02
N PRO A 84 11.27 3.11 -10.90
CA PRO A 84 9.87 3.47 -10.93
C PRO A 84 9.69 4.96 -11.19
N SER A 85 8.63 5.33 -11.92
CA SER A 85 8.22 6.75 -12.01
C SER A 85 7.77 7.27 -10.65
N LEU A 86 7.75 8.59 -10.45
CA LEU A 86 7.24 9.19 -9.21
C LEU A 86 5.79 8.75 -8.92
N LYS A 87 4.95 8.65 -9.96
CA LYS A 87 3.56 8.16 -9.85
C LYS A 87 3.51 6.72 -9.34
N THR A 88 4.37 5.86 -9.88
CA THR A 88 4.48 4.45 -9.43
C THR A 88 5.00 4.38 -8.01
N LEU A 89 6.03 5.16 -7.68
CA LEU A 89 6.62 5.20 -6.34
C LEU A 89 5.57 5.63 -5.30
N TYR A 90 4.72 6.60 -5.63
CA TYR A 90 3.59 7.01 -4.80
C TYR A 90 2.57 5.89 -4.60
N GLN A 91 2.25 5.12 -5.65
CA GLN A 91 1.36 3.95 -5.52
C GLN A 91 1.95 2.89 -4.60
N ILE A 92 3.25 2.62 -4.73
CA ILE A 92 3.96 1.67 -3.88
C ILE A 92 3.97 2.16 -2.43
N ALA A 93 4.27 3.43 -2.18
CA ALA A 93 4.26 4.04 -0.86
C ALA A 93 2.87 3.95 -0.20
N LYS A 94 1.81 4.26 -0.96
CA LYS A 94 0.43 4.14 -0.51
C LYS A 94 0.07 2.68 -0.16
N ALA A 95 0.51 1.72 -0.95
CA ALA A 95 0.24 0.30 -0.73
C ALA A 95 1.04 -0.28 0.45
N LEU A 96 2.22 0.27 0.74
CA LEU A 96 3.03 -0.07 1.91
C LEU A 96 2.62 0.71 3.17
N GLU A 97 1.74 1.70 3.05
CA GLU A 97 1.37 2.64 4.10
C GLU A 97 2.58 3.35 4.72
N VAL A 98 3.54 3.73 3.88
CA VAL A 98 4.76 4.46 4.30
C VAL A 98 4.90 5.76 3.52
N SER A 99 5.78 6.64 4.01
CA SER A 99 6.16 7.83 3.28
C SER A 99 7.12 7.49 2.14
N ILE A 100 7.21 8.35 1.12
CA ILE A 100 8.21 8.19 0.05
C ILE A 100 9.63 8.23 0.63
N THR A 101 9.86 9.06 1.66
CA THR A 101 11.12 9.18 2.40
C THR A 101 11.57 7.85 3.02
N ASP A 102 10.64 7.00 3.49
CA ASP A 102 10.98 5.66 4.00
C ASP A 102 11.50 4.72 2.90
N ILE A 103 11.12 4.96 1.65
CA ILE A 103 11.56 4.18 0.50
C ILE A 103 12.89 4.69 -0.04
N VAL A 104 13.03 6.01 -0.20
CA VAL A 104 14.24 6.62 -0.78
C VAL A 104 15.39 6.76 0.22
N GLY A 105 15.07 6.92 1.50
CA GLY A 105 16.05 6.92 2.56
C GLY A 105 16.74 8.24 2.88
N PHE A 106 15.98 9.34 2.85
CA PHE A 106 16.41 10.67 3.24
C PHE A 106 15.59 11.19 4.42
#